data_AF-A0A3M1J945-F1
#
_entry.id   AF-A0A3M1J945-F1
#
_cell.length_a   1.000
_cell.length_b   1.000
_cell.length_c   1.000
_cell.angle_alpha   90.00
_cell.angle_beta   90.00
_cell.angle_gamma   90.00
#
_symmetry.space_group_name_H-M   'P 1'
#
loop_
_entity.id
_entity.type
_entity.pdbx_description
1 polymer ?
#
loop_
_entity_poly.entity_id
_entity_poly.type
_entity_poly.pdbx_seq_one_letter_code
_entity_poly.pdbx_strand_id
1 'polypeptide(L)'
;MAKGLVLMLVAGIPYYLLLKAKIEQHDPLYYKATYHSPYLVIGASRAQKGIAPQVLEEELSLNAKALNFAFNGITSPYGKPYFELIKRKLGKIDTKGLFILSVNPLTVMDYELGRGRREEDFRFYDLYLLNSKPNPEYILRNIGNQRCLMALLLSAGQKARKYDVLHDNGWVERNPPPHRRPQTLAELSPGQLKPLPSPNRERWLRRTVQYLQQYGQVVLVRMPTKDLVRQEEARVLPHFQTFLQQLARDAQIPYFDYASLADSLTYLDNFHHLDGPGARAFTKRLAQDIKAAGYW
;
A
#
# COMPACT_ATOMS: atom_id res chain seq x y z
N MET A 1 12.96 -24.01 36.65
CA MET A 1 12.96 -22.57 36.27
C MET A 1 14.29 -22.09 35.70
N ALA A 2 15.45 -22.34 36.33
CA ALA A 2 16.76 -21.88 35.84
C ALA A 2 17.12 -22.31 34.40
N LYS A 3 16.83 -23.56 34.01
CA LYS A 3 17.14 -24.07 32.66
C LYS A 3 16.36 -23.37 31.54
N GLY A 4 15.10 -22.99 31.79
CA GLY A 4 14.27 -22.26 30.81
C GLY A 4 14.73 -20.82 30.63
N LEU A 5 15.16 -20.16 31.72
CA LEU A 5 15.75 -18.82 31.67
C LEU A 5 17.04 -18.82 30.85
N VAL A 6 17.92 -19.81 31.09
CA VAL A 6 19.16 -19.97 30.32
C VAL A 6 18.86 -20.18 28.83
N LEU A 7 17.90 -21.06 28.47
CA LEU A 7 17.51 -21.25 27.07
C LEU A 7 16.98 -19.97 26.42
N MET A 8 16.18 -19.18 27.14
CA MET A 8 15.67 -17.90 26.64
C MET A 8 16.78 -16.87 26.43
N LEU A 9 17.75 -16.79 27.35
CA LEU A 9 18.88 -15.86 27.25
C LEU A 9 19.85 -16.25 26.13
N VAL A 10 20.14 -17.55 25.98
CA VAL A 10 21.16 -18.05 25.05
C VAL A 10 20.61 -18.22 23.63
N ALA A 11 19.34 -18.62 23.48
CA ALA A 11 18.76 -18.90 22.16
C ALA A 11 17.60 -17.96 21.83
N GLY A 12 16.66 -17.75 22.76
CA GLY A 12 15.42 -17.00 22.50
C GLY A 12 15.64 -15.54 22.14
N ILE A 13 16.38 -14.79 22.97
CA ILE A 13 16.67 -13.37 22.74
C ILE A 13 17.54 -13.17 21.49
N PRO A 14 18.66 -13.89 21.30
CA PRO A 14 19.44 -13.79 20.07
C PRO A 14 18.62 -14.11 18.82
N TYR A 15 17.77 -15.15 18.87
CA TYR A 15 16.84 -15.48 17.79
C TYR A 15 15.92 -14.31 17.45
N TYR A 16 15.27 -13.71 18.47
CA TYR A 16 14.38 -12.57 18.27
C TYR A 16 15.10 -11.36 17.69
N LEU A 17 16.29 -11.02 18.21
CA LEU A 17 17.08 -9.88 17.75
C LEU A 17 17.54 -10.07 16.29
N LEU A 18 17.99 -11.27 15.92
CA LEU A 18 18.36 -11.60 14.54
C LEU A 18 17.16 -11.51 13.60
N LEU A 19 16.01 -12.07 14.00
CA LEU A 19 14.79 -12.04 13.19
C LEU A 19 14.27 -10.60 13.03
N LYS A 20 14.26 -9.82 14.10
CA LYS A 20 13.92 -8.38 14.09
C LYS A 20 14.80 -7.63 13.09
N ALA A 21 16.13 -7.81 13.17
CA ALA A 21 17.06 -7.11 12.28
C ALA A 21 16.83 -7.48 10.80
N LYS A 22 16.59 -8.76 10.50
CA LYS A 22 16.30 -9.20 9.13
C LYS A 22 14.95 -8.71 8.60
N ILE A 23 13.91 -8.71 9.43
CA ILE A 23 12.58 -8.20 9.06
C ILE A 23 12.66 -6.70 8.81
N GLU A 24 13.28 -5.92 9.70
CA GLU A 24 13.42 -4.46 9.54
C GLU A 24 14.17 -4.07 8.27
N GLN A 25 15.17 -4.87 7.87
CA GLN A 25 15.98 -4.58 6.68
C GLN A 25 15.32 -4.99 5.35
N HIS A 26 14.43 -5.99 5.36
CA HIS A 26 14.03 -6.67 4.13
C HIS A 26 12.52 -6.83 3.93
N ASP A 27 11.71 -6.65 4.98
CA ASP A 27 10.27 -6.87 4.90
C ASP A 27 9.51 -5.54 4.69
N PRO A 28 8.98 -5.29 3.48
CA PRO A 28 8.28 -4.05 3.16
C PRO A 28 6.95 -3.87 3.88
N LEU A 29 6.43 -4.91 4.54
CA LEU A 29 5.18 -4.84 5.27
C LEU A 29 5.39 -4.45 6.73
N TYR A 30 6.57 -4.72 7.31
CA TYR A 30 6.82 -4.56 8.74
C TYR A 30 6.42 -3.17 9.26
N TYR A 31 6.94 -2.12 8.62
CA TYR A 31 6.71 -0.74 9.08
C TYR A 31 5.23 -0.33 9.08
N LYS A 32 4.40 -0.94 8.23
CA LYS A 32 2.95 -0.71 8.20
C LYS A 32 2.27 -1.13 9.52
N ALA A 33 2.89 -2.02 10.30
CA ALA A 33 2.39 -2.51 11.58
C ALA A 33 3.07 -1.86 12.81
N THR A 34 3.80 -0.76 12.66
CA THR A 34 4.68 -0.24 13.74
C THR A 34 4.16 0.97 14.51
N TYR A 35 3.47 1.93 13.90
CA TYR A 35 3.03 3.15 14.59
C TYR A 35 1.68 3.66 14.09
N HIS A 36 0.96 4.37 14.96
CA HIS A 36 -0.25 5.11 14.59
C HIS A 36 0.09 6.31 13.73
N SER A 37 -0.69 6.55 12.68
CA SER A 37 -0.56 7.75 11.86
C SER A 37 -1.95 8.30 11.51
N PRO A 38 -2.18 9.61 11.68
CA PRO A 38 -3.40 10.26 11.20
C PRO A 38 -3.35 10.51 9.69
N TYR A 39 -2.22 10.27 9.02
CA TYR A 39 -2.05 10.52 7.60
C TYR A 39 -1.75 9.21 6.85
N LEU A 40 -2.78 8.62 6.23
CA LEU A 40 -2.65 7.33 5.57
C LEU A 40 -2.78 7.44 4.06
N VAL A 41 -1.84 6.82 3.35
CA VAL A 41 -2.01 6.46 1.94
C VAL A 41 -2.60 5.06 1.88
N ILE A 42 -3.75 4.90 1.25
CA ILE A 42 -4.54 3.67 1.19
C ILE A 42 -4.71 3.28 -0.28
N GLY A 43 -4.62 1.98 -0.58
CA GLY A 43 -4.80 1.46 -1.93
C GLY A 43 -3.89 0.27 -2.21
N ALA A 44 -3.61 0.05 -3.49
CA ALA A 44 -2.83 -1.09 -3.97
C ALA A 44 -1.42 -0.69 -4.46
N SER A 45 -0.82 -1.52 -5.32
CA SER A 45 0.61 -1.47 -5.66
C SER A 45 1.07 -0.16 -6.28
N ARG A 46 0.17 0.56 -6.96
CA ARG A 46 0.47 1.89 -7.51
C ARG A 46 0.71 2.91 -6.41
N ALA A 47 -0.14 2.96 -5.38
CA ALA A 47 0.06 3.82 -4.22
C ALA A 47 1.21 3.35 -3.34
N GLN A 48 1.36 2.04 -3.15
CA GLN A 48 2.45 1.47 -2.36
C GLN A 48 3.83 1.92 -2.84
N LYS A 49 3.99 2.07 -4.16
CA LYS A 49 5.27 2.47 -4.79
C LYS A 49 5.30 3.94 -5.19
N GLY A 50 4.16 4.51 -5.56
CA GLY A 50 4.07 5.80 -6.23
C GLY A 50 3.79 6.99 -5.33
N ILE A 51 3.40 6.80 -4.06
CA ILE A 51 3.16 7.90 -3.13
C ILE A 51 4.17 7.82 -1.98
N ALA A 52 4.99 8.86 -1.85
CA ALA A 52 6.08 8.98 -0.90
C ALA A 52 5.66 9.78 0.35
N PRO A 53 5.42 9.15 1.52
CA PRO A 53 4.89 9.85 2.69
C PRO A 53 5.76 11.03 3.14
N GLN A 54 7.09 10.90 3.11
CA GLN A 54 8.00 12.00 3.47
C GLN A 54 7.81 13.25 2.59
N VAL A 55 7.49 13.09 1.30
CA VAL A 55 7.21 14.23 0.42
C VAL A 55 5.88 14.87 0.78
N LEU A 56 4.88 14.09 1.20
CA LEU A 56 3.63 14.65 1.73
C LEU A 56 3.88 15.41 3.04
N GLU A 57 4.68 14.85 3.95
CA GLU A 57 5.04 15.48 5.21
C GLU A 57 5.68 16.85 5.00
N GLU A 58 6.66 16.94 4.10
CA GLU A 58 7.34 18.17 3.73
C GLU A 58 6.40 19.16 3.03
N GLU A 59 5.80 18.75 1.92
CA GLU A 59 5.02 19.64 1.07
C GLU A 59 3.74 20.13 1.76
N LEU A 60 3.11 19.33 2.62
CA LEU A 60 1.93 19.72 3.38
C LEU A 60 2.25 20.26 4.78
N SER A 61 3.50 20.17 5.25
CA SER A 61 3.87 20.54 6.63
C SER A 61 3.04 19.78 7.68
N LEU A 62 2.95 18.46 7.51
CA LEU A 62 2.19 17.58 8.41
C LEU A 62 2.83 17.57 9.81
N ASN A 63 2.00 17.60 10.85
CA ASN A 63 2.46 17.63 12.25
C ASN A 63 2.81 16.25 12.84
N ALA A 64 2.70 15.19 12.04
CA ALA A 64 3.00 13.82 12.41
C ALA A 64 3.43 13.04 11.16
N LYS A 65 4.13 11.91 11.37
CA LYS A 65 4.57 11.04 10.28
C LYS A 65 3.38 10.49 9.51
N ALA A 66 3.42 10.60 8.18
CA ALA A 66 2.52 9.90 7.30
C ALA A 66 2.94 8.44 7.15
N LEU A 67 1.99 7.59 6.79
CA LEU A 67 2.22 6.17 6.59
C LEU A 67 1.64 5.75 5.24
N ASN A 68 2.49 5.11 4.44
CA ASN A 68 2.00 4.38 3.29
C ASN A 68 1.39 3.06 3.79
N PHE A 69 0.06 2.99 3.86
CA PHE A 69 -0.71 1.81 4.26
C PHE A 69 -1.35 1.09 3.06
N ALA A 70 -0.83 1.33 1.85
CA ALA A 70 -1.17 0.60 0.66
C ALA A 70 -0.36 -0.71 0.56
N PHE A 71 -0.97 -1.75 -0.03
CA PHE A 71 -0.33 -3.04 -0.28
C PHE A 71 -0.33 -3.34 -1.78
N ASN A 72 -0.54 -4.59 -2.20
CA ASN A 72 -0.60 -4.94 -3.61
C ASN A 72 -2.05 -5.13 -4.10
N GLY A 73 -2.23 -5.31 -5.41
CA GLY A 73 -3.55 -5.49 -6.01
C GLY A 73 -4.30 -6.69 -5.42
N ILE A 74 -3.60 -7.79 -5.12
CA ILE A 74 -4.19 -9.00 -4.56
C ILE A 74 -4.58 -8.81 -3.10
N THR A 75 -3.74 -8.17 -2.29
CA THR A 75 -3.91 -8.16 -0.83
C THR A 75 -4.70 -6.99 -0.30
N SER A 76 -4.81 -5.89 -1.05
CA SER A 76 -5.53 -4.67 -0.62
C SER A 76 -6.57 -4.12 -1.60
N PRO A 77 -7.39 -4.96 -2.27
CA PRO A 77 -8.56 -4.43 -2.94
C PRO A 77 -9.57 -3.96 -1.89
N TYR A 78 -10.36 -2.95 -2.24
CA TYR A 78 -11.40 -2.43 -1.35
C TYR A 78 -12.43 -3.51 -1.09
N GLY A 79 -12.55 -3.92 0.18
CA GLY A 79 -13.36 -5.04 0.62
C GLY A 79 -13.38 -5.09 2.14
N LYS A 80 -14.24 -5.95 2.70
CA LYS A 80 -14.38 -6.09 4.17
C LYS A 80 -13.05 -6.30 4.90
N PRO A 81 -12.13 -7.20 4.46
CA PRO A 81 -10.87 -7.41 5.17
C PRO A 81 -10.02 -6.15 5.25
N TYR A 82 -9.85 -5.44 4.12
CA TYR A 82 -9.05 -4.22 4.10
C TYR A 82 -9.69 -3.09 4.91
N PHE A 83 -11.02 -2.96 4.83
CA PHE A 83 -11.78 -2.01 5.64
C PHE A 83 -11.59 -2.23 7.15
N GLU A 84 -11.74 -3.47 7.64
CA GLU A 84 -11.54 -3.76 9.07
C GLU A 84 -10.08 -3.57 9.49
N LEU A 85 -9.11 -3.85 8.60
CA LEU A 85 -7.71 -3.54 8.86
C LEU A 85 -7.47 -2.03 9.01
N ILE A 86 -8.04 -1.20 8.12
CA ILE A 86 -7.95 0.26 8.19
C ILE A 86 -8.56 0.77 9.50
N LYS A 87 -9.75 0.27 9.88
CA LYS A 87 -10.40 0.64 11.15
C LYS A 87 -9.50 0.34 12.35
N ARG A 88 -8.93 -0.86 12.40
CA ARG A 88 -8.03 -1.27 13.47
C ARG A 88 -6.71 -0.49 13.45
N LYS A 89 -6.20 -0.16 12.26
CA LYS A 89 -4.97 0.62 12.09
C LYS A 89 -5.13 2.02 12.67
N LEU A 90 -6.24 2.68 12.37
CA LEU A 90 -6.57 3.97 12.95
C LEU A 90 -6.79 3.83 14.46
N GLY A 91 -7.64 2.89 14.89
CA GLY A 91 -8.00 2.76 16.30
C GLY A 91 -8.73 4.02 16.79
N LYS A 92 -8.43 4.46 18.01
CA LYS A 92 -8.90 5.76 18.52
C LYS A 92 -7.89 6.82 18.09
N ILE A 93 -8.31 7.75 17.23
CA ILE A 93 -7.53 8.91 16.84
C ILE A 93 -8.35 10.15 17.20
N ASP A 94 -7.74 11.05 17.97
CA ASP A 94 -8.36 12.29 18.41
C ASP A 94 -7.94 13.50 17.53
N THR A 95 -7.08 13.27 16.54
CA THR A 95 -6.61 14.30 15.60
C THR A 95 -7.25 14.16 14.23
N LYS A 96 -7.63 15.29 13.62
CA LYS A 96 -8.11 15.29 12.23
C LYS A 96 -6.97 14.90 11.30
N GLY A 97 -7.15 13.79 10.58
CA GLY A 97 -6.19 13.22 9.66
C GLY A 97 -6.38 13.62 8.19
N LEU A 98 -5.53 13.05 7.34
CA LEU A 98 -5.61 13.13 5.87
C LEU A 98 -5.49 11.71 5.31
N PHE A 99 -6.49 11.29 4.56
CA PHE A 99 -6.57 9.95 3.99
C PHE A 99 -6.58 10.02 2.47
N ILE A 100 -5.52 9.52 1.85
CA ILE A 100 -5.35 9.52 0.39
C ILE A 100 -5.68 8.12 -0.12
N LEU A 101 -6.83 7.99 -0.80
CA LEU A 101 -7.31 6.72 -1.33
C LEU A 101 -6.99 6.62 -2.82
N SER A 102 -5.98 5.82 -3.15
CA SER A 102 -5.67 5.46 -4.52
C SER A 102 -6.60 4.36 -5.01
N VAL A 103 -7.26 4.61 -6.14
CA VAL A 103 -8.24 3.67 -6.72
C VAL A 103 -7.94 3.45 -8.20
N ASN A 104 -8.02 2.19 -8.61
CA ASN A 104 -8.02 1.74 -9.99
C ASN A 104 -9.03 0.58 -10.14
N PRO A 105 -9.40 0.14 -11.36
CA PRO A 105 -10.39 -0.92 -11.53
C PRO A 105 -10.07 -2.19 -10.73
N LEU A 106 -8.81 -2.64 -10.75
CA LEU A 106 -8.41 -3.84 -10.03
C LEU A 106 -8.58 -3.72 -8.51
N THR A 107 -8.65 -2.52 -7.93
CA THR A 107 -8.95 -2.37 -6.49
C THR A 107 -10.42 -2.54 -6.14
N VAL A 108 -11.33 -2.47 -7.11
CA VAL A 108 -12.78 -2.60 -6.92
C VAL A 108 -13.38 -3.80 -7.68
N MET A 109 -12.53 -4.73 -8.11
CA MET A 109 -12.90 -5.93 -8.85
C MET A 109 -12.48 -7.21 -8.12
N ASP A 110 -13.17 -8.31 -8.42
CA ASP A 110 -12.83 -9.68 -8.01
C ASP A 110 -12.16 -10.45 -9.15
N TYR A 111 -11.85 -11.73 -8.95
CA TYR A 111 -11.32 -12.65 -9.96
C TYR A 111 -12.24 -13.88 -10.13
N GLU A 112 -12.38 -14.38 -11.35
CA GLU A 112 -13.31 -15.46 -11.74
C GLU A 112 -12.99 -16.83 -11.11
N LEU A 113 -11.72 -17.12 -10.84
CA LEU A 113 -11.26 -18.40 -10.28
C LEU A 113 -10.68 -18.19 -8.87
N GLY A 114 -11.56 -18.30 -7.89
CA GLY A 114 -11.22 -18.39 -6.48
C GLY A 114 -12.49 -18.66 -5.70
N ARG A 115 -12.69 -19.90 -5.22
CA ARG A 115 -13.76 -20.24 -4.27
C ARG A 115 -13.50 -19.66 -2.86
N GLY A 116 -12.78 -18.55 -2.76
CA GLY A 116 -12.25 -17.95 -1.56
C GLY A 116 -12.04 -16.44 -1.73
N ARG A 117 -11.78 -15.73 -0.64
CA ARG A 117 -11.51 -14.28 -0.71
C ARG A 117 -10.18 -14.08 -1.43
N ARG A 118 -10.11 -13.10 -2.35
CA ARG A 118 -8.87 -12.73 -3.07
C ARG A 118 -7.69 -12.50 -2.12
N GLU A 119 -7.98 -12.09 -0.89
CA GLU A 119 -7.03 -11.76 0.16
C GLU A 119 -6.95 -12.80 1.29
N GLU A 120 -7.50 -14.00 1.13
CA GLU A 120 -7.66 -15.00 2.21
C GLU A 120 -6.34 -15.42 2.85
N ASP A 121 -5.28 -15.57 2.05
CA ASP A 121 -3.96 -15.96 2.55
C ASP A 121 -3.14 -14.78 3.12
N PHE A 122 -3.71 -13.56 3.15
CA PHE A 122 -2.98 -12.39 3.61
C PHE A 122 -2.96 -12.28 5.14
N ARG A 123 -2.03 -13.04 5.74
CA ARG A 123 -1.76 -13.15 7.18
C ARG A 123 -1.59 -11.82 7.94
N PHE A 124 -1.30 -10.72 7.24
CA PHE A 124 -1.24 -9.38 7.85
C PHE A 124 -2.58 -8.98 8.46
N TYR A 125 -3.71 -9.45 7.90
CA TYR A 125 -5.04 -9.23 8.48
C TYR A 125 -5.23 -9.86 9.85
N ASP A 126 -4.47 -10.91 10.15
CA ASP A 126 -4.58 -11.67 11.40
C ASP A 126 -3.73 -11.08 12.53
N LEU A 127 -2.92 -10.06 12.28
CA LEU A 127 -2.18 -9.37 13.34
C LEU A 127 -3.18 -8.84 14.37
N TYR A 128 -2.86 -8.82 15.66
CA TYR A 128 -3.59 -8.09 16.69
C TYR A 128 -2.95 -6.71 16.91
N LEU A 129 -1.62 -6.66 16.99
CA LEU A 129 -0.80 -5.46 17.14
C LEU A 129 -0.53 -4.83 15.77
N LEU A 130 -1.07 -3.63 15.52
CA LEU A 130 -0.83 -2.87 14.26
C LEU A 130 -0.05 -1.57 14.45
N ASN A 131 0.20 -1.19 15.71
CA ASN A 131 0.81 0.09 16.08
C ASN A 131 1.84 -0.08 17.21
N SER A 132 2.69 -1.10 17.10
CA SER A 132 3.75 -1.39 18.08
C SER A 132 5.12 -1.36 17.41
N LYS A 133 6.08 -0.60 17.94
CA LYS A 133 7.47 -0.56 17.47
C LYS A 133 8.44 -0.88 18.62
N PRO A 134 9.15 -2.03 18.61
CA PRO A 134 9.02 -3.12 17.64
C PRO A 134 7.65 -3.79 17.70
N ASN A 135 7.27 -4.52 16.66
CA ASN A 135 6.04 -5.32 16.66
C ASN A 135 6.39 -6.79 16.97
N PRO A 136 6.33 -7.22 18.25
CA PRO A 136 6.76 -8.57 18.63
C PRO A 136 5.88 -9.65 17.99
N GLU A 137 4.58 -9.39 17.83
CA GLU A 137 3.68 -10.33 17.16
C GLU A 137 4.08 -10.53 15.70
N TYR A 138 4.30 -9.44 14.97
CA TYR A 138 4.72 -9.49 13.57
C TYR A 138 6.01 -10.29 13.42
N ILE A 139 6.99 -10.01 14.28
CA ILE A 139 8.32 -10.62 14.25
C ILE A 139 8.21 -12.12 14.56
N LEU A 140 7.60 -12.48 15.68
CA LEU A 140 7.52 -13.88 16.14
C LEU A 140 6.65 -14.75 15.22
N ARG A 141 5.57 -14.19 14.65
CA ARG A 141 4.72 -14.89 13.66
C ARG A 141 5.29 -14.87 12.25
N ASN A 142 6.37 -14.11 12.01
CA ASN A 142 7.04 -13.94 10.72
C ASN A 142 6.08 -13.68 9.54
N ILE A 143 5.21 -12.68 9.68
CA ILE A 143 4.06 -12.45 8.81
C ILE A 143 4.43 -12.28 7.33
N GLY A 144 5.47 -11.50 7.01
CA GLY A 144 5.79 -11.16 5.62
C GLY A 144 6.72 -12.13 4.90
N ASN A 145 7.48 -12.97 5.61
CA ASN A 145 8.43 -13.88 4.98
C ASN A 145 7.97 -15.34 5.03
N GLN A 146 7.17 -15.75 6.03
CA GLN A 146 6.65 -17.12 6.22
C GLN A 146 7.70 -18.26 6.17
N ARG A 147 8.99 -17.93 6.11
CA ARG A 147 10.13 -18.86 6.09
C ARG A 147 10.63 -19.11 7.51
N CYS A 148 11.07 -20.33 7.81
CA CYS A 148 11.77 -20.56 9.07
C CYS A 148 13.10 -19.78 9.12
N LEU A 149 13.62 -19.47 10.31
CA LEU A 149 14.88 -18.73 10.45
C LEU A 149 16.03 -19.39 9.69
N MET A 150 16.09 -20.72 9.67
CA MET A 150 17.13 -21.44 8.93
C MET A 150 17.03 -21.14 7.43
N ALA A 151 15.83 -21.14 6.86
CA ALA A 151 15.62 -20.73 5.48
C ALA A 151 15.99 -19.25 5.26
N LEU A 152 15.76 -18.36 6.24
CA LEU A 152 16.20 -16.97 6.17
C LEU A 152 17.72 -16.84 6.15
N LEU A 153 18.42 -17.53 7.05
CA LEU A 153 19.89 -17.52 7.15
C LEU A 153 20.55 -18.13 5.91
N LEU A 154 20.01 -19.24 5.40
CA LEU A 154 20.49 -19.88 4.17
C LEU A 154 20.12 -19.09 2.91
N SER A 155 19.01 -18.33 2.95
CA SER A 155 18.61 -17.43 1.88
C SER A 155 19.30 -16.07 1.94
N ALA A 156 20.27 -15.85 2.84
CA ALA A 156 21.06 -14.61 2.90
C ALA A 156 21.85 -14.31 1.59
N GLY A 157 21.84 -15.23 0.62
CA GLY A 157 22.31 -15.04 -0.76
C GLY A 157 21.22 -14.74 -1.81
N GLN A 158 19.92 -14.76 -1.47
CA GLN A 158 18.87 -14.30 -2.38
C GLN A 158 18.99 -12.78 -2.51
N LYS A 159 19.40 -12.33 -3.69
CA LYS A 159 19.65 -10.92 -4.03
C LYS A 159 18.58 -10.04 -3.37
N ALA A 160 18.96 -9.38 -2.28
CA ALA A 160 18.23 -8.22 -1.81
C ALA A 160 17.95 -7.38 -3.05
N ARG A 161 16.74 -6.85 -3.17
CA ARG A 161 16.36 -6.00 -4.29
C ARG A 161 17.28 -4.79 -4.25
N LYS A 162 18.45 -4.89 -4.90
CA LYS A 162 19.64 -4.07 -4.67
C LYS A 162 19.37 -2.57 -4.87
N TYR A 163 18.29 -2.27 -5.59
CA TYR A 163 17.89 -0.94 -6.00
C TYR A 163 16.61 -0.47 -5.31
N ASP A 164 15.98 -1.29 -4.45
CA ASP A 164 14.85 -0.88 -3.62
C ASP A 164 15.37 -0.24 -2.34
N VAL A 165 14.76 0.87 -1.94
CA VAL A 165 14.96 1.48 -0.62
C VAL A 165 13.68 1.28 0.19
N LEU A 166 13.81 0.63 1.34
CA LEU A 166 12.72 0.45 2.28
C LEU A 166 12.74 1.60 3.29
N HIS A 167 11.64 2.34 3.35
CA HIS A 167 11.46 3.47 4.27
C HIS A 167 10.67 3.05 5.50
N ASP A 168 10.96 3.68 6.65
CA ASP A 168 10.29 3.39 7.91
C ASP A 168 8.82 3.84 7.96
N ASN A 169 8.36 4.53 6.92
CA ASN A 169 6.98 4.95 6.68
C ASN A 169 6.19 3.99 5.75
N GLY A 170 6.72 2.78 5.53
CA GLY A 170 6.08 1.74 4.74
C GLY A 170 6.10 1.97 3.22
N TRP A 171 6.79 3.01 2.75
CA TRP A 171 7.06 3.24 1.34
C TRP A 171 8.23 2.36 0.87
N VAL A 172 8.05 1.75 -0.30
CA VAL A 172 9.11 1.01 -0.98
C VAL A 172 9.48 1.80 -2.22
N GLU A 173 10.58 2.54 -2.13
CA GLU A 173 11.11 3.31 -3.24
C GLU A 173 11.80 2.34 -4.21
N ARG A 174 11.28 2.27 -5.44
CA ARG A 174 11.72 1.32 -6.44
C ARG A 174 12.59 2.04 -7.46
N ASN A 175 13.85 1.65 -7.58
CA ASN A 175 14.71 2.17 -8.63
C ASN A 175 14.98 1.08 -9.68
N PRO A 176 14.84 1.37 -10.99
CA PRO A 176 15.16 0.41 -12.02
C PRO A 176 16.68 0.13 -12.04
N PRO A 177 17.11 -1.12 -12.32
CA PRO A 177 18.52 -1.36 -12.62
C PRO A 177 18.92 -0.65 -13.93
N PRO A 178 20.20 -0.28 -14.11
CA PRO A 178 20.68 0.52 -15.25
C PRO A 178 20.44 -0.12 -16.62
N HIS A 179 20.21 -1.44 -16.70
CA HIS A 179 19.97 -2.17 -17.95
C HIS A 179 18.64 -2.96 -17.92
N ARG A 180 17.60 -2.42 -17.29
CA ARG A 180 16.30 -3.09 -17.28
C ARG A 180 15.72 -3.14 -18.69
N ARG A 181 15.35 -4.33 -19.17
CA ARG A 181 14.55 -4.43 -20.40
C ARG A 181 13.19 -3.77 -20.19
N PRO A 182 12.67 -3.02 -21.18
CA PRO A 182 11.27 -2.61 -21.20
C PRO A 182 10.36 -3.82 -21.02
N GLN A 183 9.38 -3.72 -20.13
CA GLN A 183 8.34 -4.75 -20.05
C GLN A 183 7.34 -4.55 -21.19
N THR A 184 6.61 -5.60 -21.56
CA THR A 184 5.47 -5.49 -22.47
C THR A 184 4.16 -5.40 -21.69
N LEU A 185 3.09 -4.87 -22.28
CA LEU A 185 1.79 -4.81 -21.62
C LEU A 185 1.24 -6.22 -21.30
N ALA A 186 1.52 -7.20 -22.15
CA ALA A 186 1.13 -8.60 -21.92
C ALA A 186 1.80 -9.17 -20.65
N GLU A 187 3.05 -8.80 -20.38
CA GLU A 187 3.78 -9.17 -19.16
C GLU A 187 3.25 -8.49 -17.89
N LEU A 188 2.39 -7.47 -18.05
CA LEU A 188 1.72 -6.78 -16.95
C LEU A 188 0.30 -7.28 -16.70
N SER A 189 -0.24 -8.10 -17.60
CA SER A 189 -1.53 -8.74 -17.38
C SER A 189 -1.45 -9.64 -16.15
N PRO A 190 -2.46 -9.67 -15.26
CA PRO A 190 -2.45 -10.48 -14.03
C PRO A 190 -2.47 -12.01 -14.26
N GLY A 191 -2.02 -12.49 -15.43
CA GLY A 191 -1.94 -13.90 -15.78
C GLY A 191 -3.32 -14.53 -15.99
N GLN A 192 -3.53 -15.73 -15.45
CA GLN A 192 -4.80 -16.47 -15.51
C GLN A 192 -5.93 -15.85 -14.66
N LEU A 193 -5.65 -14.80 -13.89
CA LEU A 193 -6.64 -14.12 -13.05
C LEU A 193 -7.51 -13.20 -13.90
N LYS A 194 -8.67 -13.70 -14.33
CA LYS A 194 -9.66 -12.93 -15.09
C LYS A 194 -10.47 -12.00 -14.16
N PRO A 195 -10.29 -10.67 -14.25
CA PRO A 195 -10.97 -9.73 -13.36
C PRO A 195 -12.48 -9.66 -13.67
N LEU A 196 -13.29 -9.57 -12.61
CA LEU A 196 -14.75 -9.45 -12.68
C LEU A 196 -15.22 -8.20 -11.92
N PRO A 197 -16.14 -7.40 -12.49
CA PRO A 197 -16.77 -6.30 -11.76
C PRO A 197 -17.36 -6.76 -10.43
N SER A 198 -17.17 -5.96 -9.37
CA SER A 198 -17.68 -6.30 -8.04
C SER A 198 -18.39 -5.12 -7.39
N PRO A 199 -19.73 -5.03 -7.53
CA PRO A 199 -20.52 -4.01 -6.83
C PRO A 199 -20.32 -4.05 -5.31
N ASN A 200 -19.97 -5.22 -4.77
CA ASN A 200 -19.66 -5.36 -3.36
C ASN A 200 -18.39 -4.58 -2.96
N ARG A 201 -17.34 -4.62 -3.78
CA ARG A 201 -16.11 -3.86 -3.52
C ARG A 201 -16.31 -2.36 -3.69
N GLU A 202 -17.10 -1.95 -4.67
CA GLU A 202 -17.53 -0.56 -4.82
C GLU A 202 -18.25 -0.06 -3.55
N ARG A 203 -19.19 -0.86 -3.00
CA ARG A 203 -19.85 -0.55 -1.71
C ARG A 203 -18.85 -0.47 -0.55
N TRP A 204 -17.85 -1.35 -0.49
CA TRP A 204 -16.83 -1.29 0.55
C TRP A 204 -15.94 -0.05 0.42
N LEU A 205 -15.58 0.38 -0.80
CA LEU A 205 -14.89 1.65 -1.00
C LEU A 205 -15.73 2.82 -0.46
N ARG A 206 -17.04 2.87 -0.75
CA ARG A 206 -17.95 3.88 -0.18
C ARG A 206 -17.93 3.88 1.35
N ARG A 207 -18.02 2.70 1.96
CA ARG A 207 -17.94 2.55 3.44
C ARG A 207 -16.60 3.00 4.00
N THR A 208 -15.50 2.70 3.32
CA THR A 208 -14.16 3.17 3.70
C THR A 208 -14.09 4.69 3.68
N VAL A 209 -14.56 5.33 2.61
CA VAL A 209 -14.63 6.80 2.53
C VAL A 209 -15.45 7.38 3.69
N GLN A 210 -16.69 6.90 3.88
CA GLN A 210 -17.58 7.37 4.94
C GLN A 210 -16.98 7.23 6.34
N TYR A 211 -16.34 6.10 6.63
CA TYR A 211 -15.67 5.87 7.91
C TYR A 211 -14.52 6.86 8.10
N LEU A 212 -13.66 7.03 7.10
CA LEU A 212 -12.48 7.90 7.19
C LEU A 212 -12.85 9.38 7.34
N GLN A 213 -13.95 9.84 6.75
CA GLN A 213 -14.45 11.21 6.93
C GLN A 213 -14.80 11.55 8.38
N GLN A 214 -15.08 10.55 9.23
CA GLN A 214 -15.29 10.76 10.66
C GLN A 214 -14.00 11.18 11.39
N TYR A 215 -12.83 10.89 10.82
CA TYR A 215 -11.52 11.10 11.43
C TYR A 215 -10.68 12.16 10.71
N GLY A 216 -11.16 12.74 9.60
CA GLY A 216 -10.38 13.72 8.87
C GLY A 216 -10.79 13.93 7.41
N GLN A 217 -9.89 14.56 6.67
CA GLN A 217 -10.05 14.82 5.25
C GLN A 217 -9.78 13.56 4.43
N VAL A 218 -10.59 13.34 3.40
CA VAL A 218 -10.44 12.21 2.49
C VAL A 218 -10.26 12.74 1.08
N VAL A 219 -9.28 12.20 0.36
CA VAL A 219 -8.97 12.55 -1.02
C VAL A 219 -8.98 11.29 -1.86
N LEU A 220 -9.71 11.30 -2.98
CA LEU A 220 -9.76 10.21 -3.94
C LEU A 220 -8.76 10.46 -5.06
N VAL A 221 -7.91 9.49 -5.36
CA VAL A 221 -6.81 9.64 -6.33
C VAL A 221 -6.83 8.53 -7.36
N ARG A 222 -6.91 8.89 -8.64
CA ARG A 222 -6.56 8.01 -9.76
C ARG A 222 -5.15 8.34 -10.22
N MET A 223 -4.22 7.42 -9.94
CA MET A 223 -2.80 7.61 -10.20
C MET A 223 -2.46 7.65 -11.71
N PRO A 224 -1.37 8.33 -12.10
CA PRO A 224 -0.96 8.41 -13.51
C PRO A 224 -0.59 7.02 -14.05
N THR A 225 -1.05 6.73 -15.26
CA THR A 225 -0.74 5.51 -16.02
C THR A 225 -0.75 5.81 -17.51
N LYS A 226 0.09 5.12 -18.28
CA LYS A 226 0.09 5.23 -19.74
C LYS A 226 -1.27 4.88 -20.35
N ASP A 227 -1.55 5.45 -21.52
CA ASP A 227 -2.83 5.34 -22.22
C ASP A 227 -3.26 3.91 -22.50
N LEU A 228 -2.31 3.05 -22.86
CA LEU A 228 -2.58 1.62 -23.07
C LEU A 228 -3.18 0.95 -21.82
N VAL A 229 -2.70 1.30 -20.62
CA VAL A 229 -3.27 0.79 -19.37
C VAL A 229 -4.66 1.36 -19.14
N ARG A 230 -4.89 2.64 -19.45
CA ARG A 230 -6.20 3.29 -19.28
C ARG A 230 -7.25 2.72 -20.22
N GLN A 231 -6.88 2.44 -21.46
CA GLN A 231 -7.76 1.83 -22.45
C GLN A 231 -8.17 0.42 -22.00
N GLU A 232 -7.21 -0.36 -21.50
CA GLU A 232 -7.50 -1.68 -20.96
C GLU A 232 -8.39 -1.60 -19.71
N GLU A 233 -8.12 -0.66 -18.80
CA GLU A 233 -8.97 -0.38 -17.65
C GLU A 233 -10.41 -0.01 -18.05
N ALA A 234 -10.58 0.84 -19.06
CA ALA A 234 -11.89 1.24 -19.57
C ALA A 234 -12.62 0.07 -20.26
N ARG A 235 -11.88 -0.84 -20.90
CA ARG A 235 -12.44 -2.07 -21.48
C ARG A 235 -12.92 -3.04 -20.39
N VAL A 236 -12.14 -3.18 -19.33
CA VAL A 236 -12.38 -4.13 -18.24
C VAL A 236 -13.47 -3.65 -17.26
N LEU A 237 -13.56 -2.34 -17.01
CA LEU A 237 -14.58 -1.74 -16.14
C LEU A 237 -15.07 -0.39 -16.71
N PRO A 238 -15.98 -0.41 -17.70
CA PRO A 238 -16.38 0.80 -18.45
C PRO A 238 -16.96 1.93 -17.59
N HIS A 239 -17.70 1.61 -16.52
CA HIS A 239 -18.34 2.60 -15.66
C HIS A 239 -17.42 3.15 -14.56
N PHE A 240 -16.15 2.73 -14.51
CA PHE A 240 -15.24 3.06 -13.40
C PHE A 240 -15.07 4.57 -13.17
N GLN A 241 -14.88 5.35 -14.23
CA GLN A 241 -14.69 6.80 -14.12
C GLN A 241 -15.94 7.48 -13.54
N THR A 242 -17.12 7.13 -14.08
CA THR A 242 -18.40 7.67 -13.61
C THR A 242 -18.66 7.28 -12.15
N PHE A 243 -18.29 6.06 -11.77
CA PHE A 243 -18.39 5.60 -10.37
C PHE A 243 -17.54 6.46 -9.42
N LEU A 244 -16.26 6.73 -9.74
CA LEU A 244 -15.41 7.57 -8.88
C LEU A 244 -15.91 9.01 -8.80
N GLN A 245 -16.33 9.58 -9.93
CA GLN A 245 -16.91 10.93 -9.96
C GLN A 245 -18.18 11.01 -9.12
N GLN A 246 -19.06 10.01 -9.20
CA GLN A 246 -20.27 9.97 -8.40
C GLN A 246 -19.95 9.82 -6.91
N LEU A 247 -19.04 8.92 -6.55
CA LEU A 247 -18.60 8.75 -5.17
C LEU A 247 -18.05 10.05 -4.59
N ALA A 248 -17.18 10.74 -5.33
CA ALA A 248 -16.58 11.99 -4.90
C ALA A 248 -17.63 13.09 -4.69
N ARG A 249 -18.60 13.22 -5.61
CA ARG A 249 -19.74 14.14 -5.47
C ARG A 249 -20.61 13.80 -4.27
N ASP A 250 -21.02 12.54 -4.12
CA ASP A 250 -21.90 12.07 -3.03
C ASP A 250 -21.27 12.30 -1.66
N ALA A 251 -19.96 12.05 -1.55
CA ALA A 251 -19.21 12.22 -0.31
C ALA A 251 -18.67 13.64 -0.11
N GLN A 252 -18.84 14.53 -1.10
CA GLN A 252 -18.30 15.90 -1.10
C GLN A 252 -16.78 15.95 -0.85
N ILE A 253 -16.03 15.04 -1.50
CA ILE A 253 -14.57 14.95 -1.41
C ILE A 253 -13.91 15.27 -2.76
N PRO A 254 -12.66 15.76 -2.77
CA PRO A 254 -11.89 15.95 -3.99
C PRO A 254 -11.60 14.60 -4.65
N TYR A 255 -11.72 14.59 -5.96
CA TYR A 255 -11.24 13.52 -6.82
C TYR A 255 -10.22 14.07 -7.81
N PHE A 256 -9.00 13.55 -7.72
CA PHE A 256 -7.91 13.92 -8.62
C PHE A 256 -7.62 12.77 -9.58
N ASP A 257 -7.71 13.06 -10.87
CA ASP A 257 -7.35 12.14 -11.96
C ASP A 257 -6.08 12.63 -12.65
N TYR A 258 -4.99 11.90 -12.45
CA TYR A 258 -3.65 12.32 -12.87
C TYR A 258 -3.21 11.72 -14.19
N ALA A 259 -4.14 11.23 -14.98
CA ALA A 259 -3.79 10.57 -16.20
C ALA A 259 -3.05 11.46 -17.22
N SER A 260 -3.24 12.78 -17.17
CA SER A 260 -2.48 13.75 -17.98
C SER A 260 -1.01 13.88 -17.60
N LEU A 261 -0.60 13.44 -16.40
CA LEU A 261 0.80 13.44 -15.97
C LEU A 261 1.56 12.19 -16.43
N ALA A 262 0.90 11.29 -17.16
CA ALA A 262 1.47 9.99 -17.46
C ALA A 262 2.79 10.08 -18.25
N ASP A 263 2.95 11.09 -19.10
CA ASP A 263 4.13 11.25 -19.95
C ASP A 263 5.23 12.13 -19.35
N SER A 264 4.93 12.87 -18.27
CA SER A 264 5.91 13.69 -17.56
C SER A 264 6.61 12.96 -16.41
N LEU A 265 6.31 11.67 -16.20
CA LEU A 265 6.79 10.90 -15.06
C LEU A 265 7.57 9.66 -15.51
N THR A 266 8.43 9.17 -14.61
CA THR A 266 9.26 7.98 -14.82
C THR A 266 8.64 6.75 -14.15
N TYR A 267 8.80 5.59 -14.78
CA TYR A 267 8.14 4.34 -14.40
C TYR A 267 9.13 3.19 -14.33
N LEU A 268 8.92 2.33 -13.36
CA LEU A 268 9.66 1.09 -13.19
C LEU A 268 9.36 0.07 -14.31
N ASP A 269 8.13 0.05 -14.78
CA ASP A 269 7.62 -0.90 -15.77
C ASP A 269 7.26 -0.25 -17.12
N ASN A 270 7.50 1.06 -17.28
CA ASN A 270 7.08 1.90 -18.40
C ASN A 270 5.58 2.17 -18.51
N PHE A 271 4.73 1.67 -17.60
CA PHE A 271 3.28 1.70 -17.79
C PHE A 271 2.50 2.30 -16.62
N HIS A 272 2.65 1.76 -15.40
CA HIS A 272 1.75 2.12 -14.30
C HIS A 272 2.34 2.04 -12.89
N HIS A 273 3.57 1.55 -12.72
CA HIS A 273 4.29 1.67 -11.46
C HIS A 273 5.38 2.71 -11.58
N LEU A 274 5.22 3.84 -10.90
CA LEU A 274 6.25 4.86 -10.78
C LEU A 274 7.53 4.29 -10.15
N ASP A 275 8.68 4.77 -10.60
CA ASP A 275 9.95 4.58 -9.89
C ASP A 275 10.12 5.66 -8.80
N GLY A 276 11.25 5.64 -8.08
CA GLY A 276 11.54 6.60 -7.00
C GLY A 276 11.40 8.07 -7.42
N PRO A 277 12.11 8.53 -8.48
CA PRO A 277 11.96 9.88 -9.00
C PRO A 277 10.53 10.23 -9.41
N GLY A 278 9.85 9.34 -10.15
CA GLY A 278 8.47 9.54 -10.60
C GLY A 278 7.49 9.62 -9.43
N ALA A 279 7.67 8.80 -8.41
CA ALA A 279 6.85 8.80 -7.19
C ALA A 279 7.00 10.11 -6.41
N ARG A 280 8.23 10.64 -6.28
CA ARG A 280 8.48 11.92 -5.60
C ARG A 280 7.85 13.09 -6.36
N ALA A 281 8.07 13.14 -7.68
CA ALA A 281 7.48 14.18 -8.54
C ALA A 281 5.94 14.13 -8.50
N PHE A 282 5.36 12.94 -8.61
CA PHE A 282 3.92 12.74 -8.49
C PHE A 282 3.39 13.18 -7.12
N THR A 283 4.05 12.77 -6.05
CA THR A 283 3.60 13.09 -4.68
C THR A 283 3.63 14.60 -4.42
N LYS A 284 4.65 15.30 -4.92
CA LYS A 284 4.72 16.75 -4.85
C LYS A 284 3.54 17.42 -5.56
N ARG A 285 3.23 16.98 -6.79
CA ARG A 285 2.07 17.49 -7.52
C ARG A 285 0.75 17.19 -6.79
N LEU A 286 0.61 15.98 -6.25
CA LEU A 286 -0.55 15.61 -5.44
C LEU A 286 -0.72 16.51 -4.21
N ALA A 287 0.36 16.80 -3.48
CA ALA A 287 0.33 17.69 -2.32
C ALA A 287 -0.10 19.11 -2.71
N GLN A 288 0.38 19.62 -3.85
CA GLN A 288 0.00 20.95 -4.37
C GLN A 288 -1.50 21.01 -4.71
N ASP A 289 -2.02 19.99 -5.39
CA ASP A 289 -3.44 19.95 -5.77
C ASP A 289 -4.36 19.76 -4.55
N ILE A 290 -3.90 19.02 -3.53
CA ILE A 290 -4.57 18.93 -2.22
C ILE A 290 -4.72 20.32 -1.60
N LYS A 291 -3.62 21.08 -1.44
CA LYS A 291 -3.64 22.46 -0.94
C LYS A 291 -4.56 23.37 -1.75
N ALA A 292 -4.45 23.31 -3.08
CA ALA A 292 -5.23 24.15 -3.98
C ALA A 292 -6.75 23.89 -3.88
N ALA A 293 -7.15 22.66 -3.53
CA ALA A 293 -8.54 22.32 -3.27
C ALA A 293 -9.06 22.81 -1.91
N GLY A 294 -8.23 23.48 -1.10
CA GLY A 294 -8.56 23.87 0.28
C GLY A 294 -8.53 22.69 1.26
N TYR A 295 -7.88 21.60 0.87
CA TYR A 295 -7.61 20.46 1.73
C TYR A 295 -6.18 20.59 2.24
N TRP A 296 -6.01 20.70 3.56
CA TRP A 296 -4.75 20.93 4.28
C TRP A 296 -4.01 22.25 3.97
#